data_AF-A0A090NI75-F1
#
_entry.id   AF-A0A090NI75-F1
#
_cell.length_a   1.000
_cell.length_b   1.000
_cell.length_c   1.000
_cell.angle_alpha   90.00
_cell.angle_beta   90.00
_cell.angle_gamma   90.00
#
_symmetry.space_group_name_H-M   'P 1'
#
loop_
_entity.id
_entity.type
_entity.pdbx_description
1 polymer ?
#
loop_
_entity_poly.entity_id
_entity_poly.type
_entity_poly.pdbx_seq_one_letter_code
_entity_poly.pdbx_strand_id
1 'polypeptide(L)'
;MTPALIALVLYALLPLMRGVVVGLNQIPRDVLESARAMGMSGAQRFLHVQLPLALPVFLRSLRVVMVQTVGMVVIAALIGAGGFGALVFQGLLSSAIDLVLLGVIPVIVLAVLIDALFDLLIALLKVKRND
;
A
#
# COMPACT_ATOMS: atom_id res chain seq x y z
N MET A 1 8.07 -2.63 20.21
CA MET A 1 7.68 -3.29 18.94
C MET A 1 6.17 -3.50 18.82
N THR A 2 5.52 -4.21 19.76
CA THR A 2 4.07 -4.50 19.68
C THR A 2 3.17 -3.26 19.50
N PRO A 3 3.38 -2.13 20.21
CA PRO A 3 2.54 -0.93 20.04
C PRO A 3 2.67 -0.29 18.65
N ALA A 4 3.90 -0.25 18.13
CA ALA A 4 4.20 0.30 16.81
C ALA A 4 3.53 -0.50 15.69
N LEU A 5 3.60 -1.83 15.75
CA LEU A 5 2.94 -2.69 14.78
C LEU A 5 1.43 -2.50 14.78
N ILE A 6 0.80 -2.44 15.96
CA ILE A 6 -0.64 -2.21 16.08
C ILE A 6 -1.01 -0.85 15.47
N ALA A 7 -0.28 0.22 15.80
CA ALA A 7 -0.54 1.56 15.26
C ALA A 7 -0.41 1.59 13.72
N LEU A 8 0.64 0.98 13.18
CA LEU A 8 0.88 0.91 11.74
C LEU A 8 -0.20 0.11 11.01
N VAL A 9 -0.62 -1.04 11.55
CA VAL A 9 -1.69 -1.87 10.97
C VAL A 9 -3.03 -1.12 10.96
N LEU A 10 -3.40 -0.51 12.09
CA LEU A 10 -4.64 0.27 12.19
C LEU A 10 -4.63 1.47 11.25
N TYR A 11 -3.48 2.15 11.13
CA TYR A 11 -3.33 3.27 10.21
C TYR A 11 -3.42 2.82 8.74
N ALA A 12 -2.74 1.73 8.37
CA ALA A 12 -2.73 1.20 7.01
C ALA A 12 -4.10 0.67 6.57
N LEU A 13 -4.96 0.25 7.51
CA LEU A 13 -6.30 -0.24 7.21
C LEU A 13 -7.18 0.83 6.54
N LEU A 14 -7.09 2.09 6.99
CA LEU A 14 -7.90 3.19 6.47
C LEU A 14 -7.70 3.45 4.96
N PRO A 15 -6.48 3.70 4.47
CA PRO A 15 -6.25 3.90 3.04
C PRO A 15 -6.45 2.62 2.23
N LEU A 16 -6.24 1.44 2.81
CA LEU A 16 -6.47 0.16 2.15
C LEU A 16 -7.97 -0.07 1.91
N MET A 17 -8.81 0.17 2.91
CA MET A 17 -10.27 0.18 2.78
C MET A 17 -10.75 1.20 1.76
N ARG A 18 -10.19 2.42 1.77
CA ARG A 18 -10.51 3.43 0.74
C ARG A 18 -10.18 2.92 -0.67
N GLY A 19 -9.04 2.25 -0.84
CA GLY A 19 -8.65 1.64 -2.10
C GLY A 19 -9.66 0.61 -2.61
N VAL A 20 -10.15 -0.25 -1.71
CA VAL A 20 -11.20 -1.23 -2.03
C VAL A 20 -12.50 -0.55 -2.46
N VAL A 21 -12.97 0.44 -1.68
CA VAL A 21 -14.23 1.16 -1.97
C VAL A 21 -14.14 1.90 -3.30
N VAL A 22 -13.03 2.59 -3.56
CA VAL A 22 -12.80 3.28 -4.84
C VAL A 22 -12.74 2.26 -5.99
N GLY A 23 -12.07 1.13 -5.83
CA GLY A 23 -11.98 0.08 -6.86
C GLY A 23 -13.34 -0.51 -7.23
N LEU A 24 -14.22 -0.73 -6.26
CA LEU A 24 -15.57 -1.22 -6.51
C LEU A 24 -16.48 -0.15 -7.11
N ASN A 25 -16.37 1.11 -6.67
CA ASN A 25 -17.17 2.22 -7.18
C ASN A 25 -16.77 2.66 -8.61
N GLN A 26 -15.57 2.32 -9.07
CA GLN A 26 -15.12 2.60 -10.44
C GLN A 26 -15.73 1.66 -11.50
N ILE A 27 -16.44 0.61 -11.08
CA ILE A 27 -17.03 -0.36 -12.01
C ILE A 27 -18.27 0.27 -12.67
N PRO A 28 -18.33 0.36 -14.02
CA PRO A 28 -19.49 0.91 -14.70
C PRO A 28 -20.77 0.14 -14.39
N ARG A 29 -21.88 0.87 -14.20
CA ARG A 29 -23.19 0.26 -13.88
C ARG A 29 -23.68 -0.66 -15.00
N ASP A 30 -23.41 -0.29 -16.25
CA ASP A 30 -23.80 -1.04 -17.45
C ASP A 30 -23.21 -2.47 -17.46
N VAL A 31 -21.98 -2.63 -16.95
CA VAL A 31 -21.31 -3.93 -16.81
C VAL A 31 -22.00 -4.78 -15.74
N LEU A 32 -22.43 -4.17 -14.64
CA LEU A 32 -23.14 -4.86 -13.55
C LEU A 32 -24.58 -5.25 -13.95
N GLU A 33 -25.23 -4.43 -14.75
CA GLU A 33 -26.57 -4.72 -15.31
C GLU A 33 -26.49 -5.82 -16.36
N SER A 34 -25.48 -5.78 -17.24
CA SER A 34 -25.22 -6.84 -18.22
C SER A 34 -24.94 -8.19 -17.54
N ALA A 35 -24.10 -8.21 -16.49
CA ALA A 35 -23.83 -9.43 -15.72
C ALA A 35 -25.11 -9.97 -15.05
N ARG A 36 -26.00 -9.10 -14.58
CA ARG A 36 -27.29 -9.49 -14.02
C ARG A 36 -28.24 -10.04 -15.09
N ALA A 37 -28.27 -9.41 -16.28
CA ALA A 37 -29.07 -9.87 -17.42
C ALA A 37 -28.63 -11.25 -17.93
N MET A 38 -27.33 -11.58 -17.79
CA MET A 38 -26.80 -12.92 -18.07
C MET A 38 -27.10 -13.96 -16.97
N GLY A 39 -27.88 -13.61 -15.93
CA GLY A 39 -28.30 -14.54 -14.87
C GLY A 39 -27.23 -14.82 -13.81
N MET A 40 -26.16 -14.02 -13.72
CA MET A 40 -25.11 -14.25 -12.71
C MET A 40 -25.62 -14.01 -11.29
N SER A 41 -25.32 -14.95 -10.39
CA SER A 41 -25.57 -14.77 -8.95
C SER A 41 -24.66 -13.70 -8.35
N GLY A 42 -25.01 -13.18 -7.16
CA GLY A 42 -24.22 -12.14 -6.49
C GLY A 42 -22.75 -12.51 -6.28
N ALA A 43 -22.48 -13.77 -5.91
CA ALA A 43 -21.13 -14.28 -5.72
C ALA A 43 -20.36 -14.46 -7.04
N GLN A 44 -21.03 -14.96 -8.10
CA GLN A 44 -20.44 -15.06 -9.44
C GLN A 44 -20.09 -13.69 -10.00
N ARG A 45 -20.99 -12.71 -9.85
CA ARG A 45 -20.74 -11.33 -10.28
C ARG A 45 -19.58 -10.70 -9.51
N PHE A 46 -19.45 -10.98 -8.21
CA PHE A 46 -18.32 -10.49 -7.44
C PHE A 46 -16.99 -11.10 -7.92
N LEU A 47 -16.90 -12.42 -8.01
CA LEU A 47 -15.64 -13.12 -8.32
C LEU A 47 -15.22 -12.98 -9.79
N HIS A 48 -16.16 -13.01 -10.74
CA HIS A 48 -15.84 -13.01 -12.17
C HIS A 48 -15.93 -11.65 -12.85
N VAL A 49 -16.63 -10.68 -12.25
CA VAL A 49 -16.76 -9.34 -12.84
C VAL A 49 -16.10 -8.31 -11.94
N GLN A 50 -16.60 -8.12 -10.72
CA GLN A 50 -16.15 -7.01 -9.87
C GLN A 50 -14.68 -7.15 -9.44
N LEU A 51 -14.28 -8.32 -8.98
CA LEU A 51 -12.92 -8.59 -8.52
C LEU A 51 -11.87 -8.35 -9.60
N PRO A 52 -11.95 -8.94 -10.83
CA PRO A 52 -10.93 -8.72 -11.86
C PRO A 52 -10.89 -7.29 -12.42
N LEU A 53 -12.02 -6.58 -12.42
CA LEU A 53 -12.12 -5.16 -12.80
C LEU A 53 -11.57 -4.23 -11.72
N ALA A 54 -11.81 -4.52 -10.44
CA ALA A 54 -11.30 -3.74 -9.32
C ALA A 54 -9.83 -4.04 -8.99
N LEU A 55 -9.31 -5.21 -9.39
CA LEU A 55 -7.95 -5.67 -9.09
C LEU A 55 -6.85 -4.65 -9.46
N PRO A 56 -6.84 -4.02 -10.65
CA PRO A 56 -5.83 -3.02 -11.00
C PRO A 56 -5.86 -1.79 -10.08
N VAL A 57 -7.04 -1.39 -9.64
CA VAL A 57 -7.22 -0.25 -8.72
C VAL A 57 -6.73 -0.65 -7.33
N PHE A 58 -7.09 -1.83 -6.86
CA PHE A 58 -6.63 -2.37 -5.60
C PHE A 58 -5.10 -2.48 -5.53
N LEU A 59 -4.45 -2.98 -6.58
CA LEU A 59 -2.99 -3.07 -6.66
C LEU A 59 -2.31 -1.69 -6.62
N ARG A 60 -2.89 -0.68 -7.28
CA ARG A 60 -2.40 0.71 -7.20
C ARG A 60 -2.55 1.26 -5.79
N SER A 61 -3.70 1.05 -5.16
CA SER A 61 -3.91 1.48 -3.77
C SER A 61 -2.97 0.78 -2.81
N LEU A 62 -2.72 -0.51 -2.99
CA LEU A 62 -1.78 -1.29 -2.16
C LEU A 62 -0.35 -0.73 -2.25
N ARG A 63 0.12 -0.37 -3.45
CA ARG A 63 1.41 0.30 -3.64
C ARG A 63 1.50 1.59 -2.80
N VAL A 64 0.51 2.46 -2.92
CA VAL A 64 0.49 3.74 -2.18
C VAL A 64 0.52 3.50 -0.67
N VAL A 65 -0.27 2.54 -0.17
CA VAL A 65 -0.30 2.18 1.26
C VAL A 65 1.06 1.66 1.73
N MET A 66 1.72 0.81 0.94
CA MET A 66 3.04 0.27 1.27
C MET A 66 4.09 1.38 1.39
N VAL A 67 4.18 2.26 0.41
CA VAL A 67 5.12 3.39 0.42
C VAL A 67 4.84 4.32 1.61
N GLN A 68 3.58 4.64 1.86
CA GLN A 68 3.18 5.46 3.01
C GLN A 68 3.55 4.79 4.34
N THR A 69 3.34 3.48 4.46
CA THR A 69 3.68 2.72 5.68
C THR A 69 5.17 2.74 5.94
N VAL A 70 6.02 2.62 4.91
CA VAL A 70 7.49 2.72 5.06
C VAL A 70 7.88 4.10 5.60
N GLY A 71 7.27 5.18 5.11
CA GLY A 71 7.47 6.51 5.70
C GLY A 71 7.05 6.57 7.16
N MET A 72 5.91 5.95 7.49
CA MET A 72 5.36 5.91 8.84
C MET A 72 6.23 5.09 9.82
N VAL A 73 7.02 4.11 9.34
CA VAL A 73 7.96 3.34 10.16
C VAL A 73 9.02 4.23 10.80
N VAL A 74 9.45 5.30 10.11
CA VAL A 74 10.38 6.28 10.70
C VAL A 74 9.76 6.88 11.95
N ILE A 75 8.53 7.38 11.84
CA ILE A 75 7.79 7.98 12.96
C ILE A 75 7.53 6.93 14.06
N ALA A 76 7.22 5.70 13.68
CA ALA A 76 6.97 4.61 14.62
C ALA A 76 8.20 4.27 15.49
N ALA A 77 9.41 4.68 15.09
CA ALA A 77 10.59 4.55 15.94
C ALA A 77 10.46 5.29 17.28
N LEU A 78 9.68 6.39 17.33
CA LEU A 78 9.37 7.13 18.56
C LEU A 78 8.63 6.30 19.61
N ILE A 79 7.80 5.35 19.16
CA ILE A 79 6.99 4.48 20.02
C ILE A 79 7.62 3.09 20.19
N GLY A 80 8.94 3.01 20.01
CA GLY A 80 9.72 1.79 20.26
C GLY A 80 9.64 0.76 19.14
N ALA A 81 9.46 1.19 17.88
CA ALA A 81 9.72 0.33 16.71
C ALA A 81 11.23 0.08 16.50
N GLY A 82 12.08 1.04 16.89
CA GLY A 82 13.52 0.97 16.69
C GLY A 82 13.94 1.21 15.23
N GLY A 83 15.04 0.58 14.81
CA GLY A 83 15.55 0.63 13.43
C GLY A 83 16.15 1.98 13.02
N PHE A 84 16.23 2.23 11.71
CA PHE A 84 16.82 3.46 11.17
C PHE A 84 16.10 4.75 11.64
N GLY A 85 14.79 4.69 11.90
CA GLY A 85 14.06 5.82 12.46
C GLY A 85 14.59 6.25 13.84
N ALA A 86 15.10 5.32 14.65
CA ALA A 86 15.69 5.65 15.94
C ALA A 86 16.98 6.47 15.77
N LEU A 87 17.80 6.16 14.75
CA LEU A 87 19.00 6.94 14.42
C LEU A 87 18.65 8.36 13.96
N VAL A 88 17.57 8.49 13.17
CA VAL A 88 17.05 9.80 12.75
C VAL A 88 16.69 10.65 13.98
N PHE A 89 15.89 10.10 14.90
CA PHE A 89 15.48 10.82 16.10
C PHE A 89 16.63 11.08 17.06
N GLN A 90 17.56 10.15 17.22
CA GLN A 90 18.75 10.37 18.03
C GLN A 90 19.62 11.49 17.45
N GLY A 91 19.84 11.52 16.13
CA GLY A 91 20.58 12.59 15.47
C GLY A 91 19.89 13.96 15.62
N LEU A 92 18.56 14.00 15.54
CA LEU A 92 17.78 15.22 15.79
C LEU A 92 17.93 15.71 17.24
N LEU A 93 17.82 14.82 18.22
CA LEU A 93 17.93 15.15 19.64
C LEU A 93 19.35 15.58 20.04
N SER A 94 20.37 15.01 19.40
CA SER A 94 21.78 15.33 19.65
C SER A 94 22.34 16.43 18.73
N SER A 95 21.51 17.05 17.88
CA SER A 95 21.94 18.04 16.86
C SER A 95 23.09 17.54 15.97
N ALA A 96 23.18 16.23 15.75
CA ALA A 96 24.22 15.58 14.97
C ALA A 96 23.65 15.19 13.60
N ILE A 97 23.90 16.03 12.60
CA ILE A 97 23.35 15.84 11.25
C ILE A 97 23.85 14.54 10.60
N ASP A 98 25.06 14.11 10.95
CA ASP A 98 25.65 12.86 10.47
C ASP A 98 24.81 11.64 10.88
N LEU A 99 24.28 11.63 12.12
CA LEU A 99 23.40 10.57 12.61
C LEU A 99 22.03 10.61 11.94
N VAL A 100 21.51 11.81 11.66
CA VAL A 100 20.26 11.97 10.90
C VAL A 100 20.42 11.40 9.50
N LEU A 101 21.50 11.76 8.80
CA LEU A 101 21.78 11.25 7.44
C LEU A 101 21.99 9.74 7.44
N LEU A 102 22.68 9.19 8.44
CA LEU A 102 22.87 7.75 8.61
C LEU A 102 21.55 6.98 8.74
N GLY A 103 20.53 7.60 9.34
CA GLY A 103 19.18 7.01 9.42
C GLY A 103 18.33 7.25 8.18
N VAL A 104 18.33 8.48 7.65
CA VAL A 104 17.44 8.89 6.54
C VAL A 104 17.86 8.24 5.21
N ILE A 105 19.15 8.18 4.90
CA ILE A 105 19.62 7.68 3.59
C ILE A 105 19.19 6.21 3.37
N PRO A 106 19.46 5.25 4.29
CA PRO A 106 19.01 3.87 4.12
C PRO A 106 17.48 3.73 4.02
N VAL A 107 16.73 4.57 4.74
CA VAL A 107 15.25 4.55 4.69
C VAL A 107 14.76 4.98 3.30
N ILE A 108 15.32 6.05 2.74
CA ILE A 108 14.96 6.51 1.39
C ILE A 108 15.27 5.41 0.36
N VAL A 109 16.46 4.80 0.45
CA VAL A 109 16.85 3.70 -0.44
C VAL A 109 15.86 2.53 -0.32
N LEU A 110 15.49 2.14 0.89
CA LEU A 110 14.52 1.06 1.12
C LEU A 110 13.12 1.41 0.57
N ALA A 111 12.67 2.64 0.77
CA ALA A 111 11.38 3.11 0.24
C ALA A 111 11.34 3.06 -1.28
N VAL A 112 12.40 3.53 -1.95
CA VAL A 112 12.53 3.49 -3.41
C VAL A 112 12.60 2.06 -3.93
N LEU A 113 13.34 1.17 -3.25
CA LEU A 113 13.43 -0.24 -3.64
C LEU A 113 12.06 -0.95 -3.53
N ILE A 114 11.31 -0.70 -2.46
CA ILE A 114 9.97 -1.25 -2.29
C ILE A 114 9.04 -0.70 -3.37
N ASP A 115 9.05 0.61 -3.62
CA ASP A 115 8.22 1.23 -4.65
C ASP A 115 8.51 0.65 -6.04
N ALA A 116 9.78 0.52 -6.40
CA ALA A 116 10.23 -0.06 -7.66
C ALA A 116 9.84 -1.54 -7.80
N LEU A 117 9.93 -2.32 -6.70
CA LEU A 117 9.51 -3.72 -6.70
C LEU A 117 8.01 -3.86 -6.94
N PHE A 118 7.19 -3.03 -6.29
CA PHE A 118 5.75 -3.01 -6.51
C PHE A 118 5.40 -2.58 -7.94
N ASP A 119 6.11 -1.60 -8.49
CA ASP A 119 5.92 -1.18 -9.88
C ASP A 119 6.25 -2.26 -10.89
N LEU A 120 7.36 -2.96 -10.70
CA LEU A 120 7.73 -4.10 -11.53
C LEU A 120 6.68 -5.20 -11.46
N LEU A 121 6.20 -5.52 -10.25
CA LEU A 121 5.20 -6.57 -10.03
C LEU A 121 3.85 -6.23 -10.69
N ILE A 122 3.43 -4.97 -10.61
CA ILE A 122 2.24 -4.46 -11.30
C ILE A 122 2.42 -4.49 -12.82
N ALA A 123 3.61 -4.12 -13.32
CA ALA A 123 3.92 -4.16 -14.74
C ALA A 123 3.86 -5.60 -15.30
N LEU A 124 4.46 -6.58 -14.60
CA LEU A 124 4.41 -7.99 -14.98
C LEU A 124 2.98 -8.55 -14.99
N LEU A 125 2.15 -8.17 -14.02
CA LEU A 125 0.74 -8.58 -13.98
C LEU A 125 -0.09 -7.97 -15.12
N LYS A 126 0.26 -6.77 -15.59
CA LYS A 126 -0.39 -6.17 -16.77
C LYS A 126 0.01 -6.86 -18.06
N VAL A 127 1.30 -7.20 -18.22
CA VAL A 127 1.81 -7.88 -19.42
C VAL A 127 1.11 -9.23 -19.61
N LYS A 128 0.99 -10.04 -18.56
CA LYS A 128 0.30 -11.34 -18.61
C LYS A 128 -1.20 -11.27 -18.95
N ARG A 129 -1.84 -10.10 -18.84
CA ARG A 129 -3.26 -9.92 -19.18
C ARG A 129 -3.48 -9.39 -20.61
N ASN A 130 -2.41 -9.01 -21.30
CA ASN A 130 -2.42 -8.57 -22.70
C ASN A 130 -1.92 -9.66 -23.67
N ASP A 131 -1.52 -10.83 -23.17
CA ASP A 131 -1.29 -12.07 -23.92
C ASP A 131 -2.49 -13.01 -23.74
#